data_AF-A0A146K6D7-F1
#
_entry.id   AF-A0A146K6D7-F1
#
_cell.length_a   1.000
_cell.length_b   1.000
_cell.length_c   1.000
_cell.angle_alpha   90.00
_cell.angle_beta   90.00
_cell.angle_gamma   90.00
#
_symmetry.space_group_name_H-M   'P 1'
#
loop_
_entity.id
_entity.type
_entity.pdbx_description
1 polymer ?
#
loop_
_entity_poly.entity_id
_entity_poly.type
_entity_poly.pdbx_seq_one_letter_code
_entity_poly.pdbx_strand_id
1 'polypeptide(L)'
;IDKISKLIESLEAKTGVPAEVKIQQKQTKQKEEKIDLPVDIINFSKCDIRVTQIKTCEPVPDSDKLLKMTLDIGKGEIRLFAAGIAQYYKPEDLIGKKIVTILNLPPRPMCNKTITSAAMLFAGSFGEEPNRVVKLCFPDQGIEVGTRVVPEGFEIPEADGSAKKVFEKVVVLLKSKDQVMTIGGVKLLAGGKTISVDVPDDSHLG
;
A
#
# COMPACT_ATOMS: atom_id res chain seq x y z
N ILE A 1 45.45 34.74 -34.21
CA ILE A 1 44.39 34.10 -33.39
C ILE A 1 43.20 35.06 -33.38
N ASP A 2 42.64 35.38 -34.56
CA ASP A 2 41.73 36.55 -34.68
C ASP A 2 40.70 36.41 -35.82
N LYS A 3 40.40 35.17 -36.20
CA LYS A 3 39.36 34.82 -37.19
C LYS A 3 38.28 33.89 -36.63
N ILE A 4 38.54 33.20 -35.52
CA ILE A 4 37.56 32.33 -34.85
C ILE A 4 36.66 33.15 -33.91
N SER A 5 37.22 34.15 -33.23
CA SER A 5 36.47 35.04 -32.33
C SER A 5 35.40 35.87 -33.05
N LYS A 6 35.70 36.37 -34.25
CA LYS A 6 34.72 37.10 -35.09
C LYS A 6 33.62 36.24 -35.71
N LEU A 7 33.79 34.91 -35.73
CA LEU A 7 32.79 33.99 -36.28
C LEU A 7 31.77 33.55 -35.20
N ILE A 8 32.15 33.60 -33.92
CA ILE A 8 31.28 33.25 -32.79
C ILE A 8 30.36 34.43 -32.44
N GLU A 9 30.85 35.67 -32.56
CA GLU A 9 30.07 36.89 -32.27
C GLU A 9 28.95 37.18 -33.29
N SER A 10 28.96 36.54 -34.47
CA SER A 10 27.93 36.75 -35.51
C SER A 10 26.77 35.74 -35.47
N LEU A 11 26.84 34.70 -34.62
CA LEU A 11 25.78 33.69 -34.48
C LEU A 11 24.89 33.88 -33.25
N GLU A 12 25.23 34.79 -32.33
CA GLU A 12 24.52 34.96 -31.05
C GLU A 12 23.48 36.09 -31.02
N ALA A 13 23.15 36.69 -32.18
CA ALA A 13 22.20 37.82 -32.24
C ALA A 13 20.72 37.46 -32.46
N LYS A 14 20.30 36.18 -32.49
CA LYS A 14 18.89 35.82 -32.81
C LYS A 14 18.19 34.72 -32.01
N THR A 15 18.77 34.18 -30.95
CA THR A 15 18.02 33.31 -30.03
C THR A 15 18.45 33.59 -28.60
N GLY A 16 17.66 34.39 -27.90
CA GLY A 16 17.92 34.83 -26.53
C GLY A 16 17.81 33.70 -25.51
N VAL A 17 18.88 32.92 -25.36
CA VAL A 17 19.09 32.03 -24.21
C VAL A 17 20.60 31.96 -23.90
N PRO A 18 21.09 32.58 -22.81
CA PRO A 18 22.45 32.31 -22.33
C PRO A 18 22.50 30.93 -21.66
N ALA A 19 23.24 30.02 -22.29
CA ALA A 19 23.75 28.80 -21.68
C ALA A 19 25.08 29.13 -20.98
N GLU A 20 25.08 29.23 -19.64
CA GLU A 20 26.19 28.81 -18.77
C GLU A 20 25.82 29.03 -17.30
N VAL A 21 25.05 28.09 -16.73
CA VAL A 21 25.03 27.88 -15.29
C VAL A 21 25.72 26.55 -15.03
N LYS A 22 26.96 26.64 -14.57
CA LYS A 22 27.76 25.55 -14.01
C LYS A 22 26.89 24.71 -13.06
N ILE A 23 26.58 23.48 -13.47
CA ILE A 23 25.88 22.50 -12.66
C ILE A 23 26.84 22.03 -11.56
N GLN A 24 26.91 22.80 -10.47
CA GLN A 24 27.31 22.27 -9.19
C GLN A 24 26.17 21.35 -8.73
N GLN A 25 26.42 20.03 -8.76
CA GLN A 25 25.63 19.04 -8.03
C GLN A 25 25.76 19.33 -6.53
N LYS A 26 25.02 20.33 -6.06
CA LYS A 26 24.75 20.53 -4.65
C LYS A 26 23.72 19.47 -4.31
N GLN A 27 24.23 18.33 -3.83
CA GLN A 27 23.46 17.34 -3.08
C GLN A 27 22.60 18.11 -2.09
N THR A 28 21.32 18.26 -2.43
CA THR A 28 20.34 18.75 -1.49
C THR A 28 20.07 17.55 -0.61
N LYS A 29 20.96 17.36 0.37
CA LYS A 29 20.70 16.56 1.55
C LYS A 29 19.47 17.22 2.17
N GLN A 30 18.29 16.75 1.79
CA GLN A 30 17.07 17.04 2.50
C GLN A 30 17.37 16.65 3.94
N LYS A 31 17.43 17.67 4.78
CA LYS A 31 17.51 17.52 6.22
C LYS A 31 16.15 16.94 6.59
N GLU A 32 16.05 15.61 6.55
CA GLU A 32 14.96 14.87 7.16
C GLU A 32 14.87 15.37 8.60
N GLU A 33 13.82 16.13 8.89
CA GLU A 33 13.37 16.30 10.26
C GLU A 33 13.12 14.88 10.77
N LYS A 34 14.03 14.40 11.61
CA LYS A 34 13.86 13.12 12.28
C LYS A 34 12.67 13.25 13.22
N ILE A 35 11.50 12.88 12.70
CA ILE A 35 10.37 12.53 13.54
C ILE A 35 10.85 11.33 14.38
N ASP A 36 10.85 11.48 15.70
CA ASP A 36 11.25 10.41 16.63
C ASP A 36 10.13 9.37 16.71
N LEU A 37 9.96 8.64 15.60
CA LEU A 37 8.99 7.58 15.45
C LEU A 37 9.54 6.31 16.09
N PRO A 38 8.74 5.56 16.87
CA PRO A 38 9.12 4.21 17.27
C PRO A 38 9.52 3.38 16.03
N VAL A 39 10.51 2.51 16.16
CA VAL A 39 11.07 1.70 15.05
C VAL A 39 9.97 0.94 14.30
N ASP A 40 8.94 0.48 15.01
CA ASP A 40 7.80 -0.23 14.45
C ASP A 40 6.95 0.66 13.53
N ILE A 41 6.77 1.93 13.89
CA ILE A 41 6.06 2.93 13.09
C ILE A 41 6.88 3.32 11.86
N ILE A 42 8.21 3.42 11.98
CA ILE A 42 9.11 3.63 10.83
C ILE A 42 9.05 2.44 9.86
N ASN A 43 8.97 1.23 10.38
CA ASN A 43 8.83 0.05 9.55
C ASN A 43 7.45 0.04 8.85
N PHE A 44 6.40 0.39 9.58
CA PHE A 44 5.05 0.53 9.00
C PHE A 44 5.00 1.60 7.91
N SER A 45 5.67 2.75 8.08
CA SER A 45 5.65 3.84 7.10
C SER A 45 6.25 3.43 5.75
N LYS A 46 7.11 2.41 5.70
CA LYS A 46 7.64 1.84 4.44
C LYS A 46 6.65 0.93 3.73
N CYS A 47 5.58 0.52 4.39
CA CYS A 47 4.52 -0.28 3.80
C CYS A 47 3.51 0.63 3.10
N ASP A 48 3.23 0.38 1.83
CA ASP A 48 2.23 1.12 1.07
C ASP A 48 0.84 0.50 1.31
N ILE A 49 0.25 0.83 2.45
CA ILE A 49 -1.06 0.30 2.87
C ILE A 49 -2.14 1.36 2.60
N ARG A 50 -3.13 0.98 1.79
CA ARG A 50 -4.20 1.87 1.32
C ARG A 50 -5.58 1.23 1.38
N VAL A 51 -6.59 2.09 1.42
CA VAL A 51 -7.97 1.74 1.15
C VAL A 51 -8.14 1.50 -0.35
N THR A 52 -8.66 0.34 -0.72
CA THR A 52 -8.90 -0.05 -2.12
C THR A 52 -10.32 -0.55 -2.29
N GLN A 53 -10.87 -0.43 -3.50
CA GLN A 53 -12.24 -0.87 -3.78
C GLN A 53 -12.24 -2.09 -4.69
N ILE A 54 -13.01 -3.10 -4.31
CA ILE A 54 -13.22 -4.31 -5.12
C ILE A 54 -14.16 -3.96 -6.28
N LYS A 55 -13.66 -4.05 -7.51
CA LYS A 55 -14.42 -3.76 -8.74
C LYS A 55 -15.07 -5.01 -9.31
N THR A 56 -14.32 -6.11 -9.34
CA THR A 56 -14.83 -7.42 -9.73
C THR A 56 -14.34 -8.47 -8.76
N CYS A 57 -15.12 -9.52 -8.55
CA CYS A 57 -14.72 -10.69 -7.76
C CYS A 57 -15.32 -11.94 -8.42
N GLU A 58 -14.49 -12.97 -8.61
CA GLU A 58 -14.87 -14.22 -9.25
C GLU A 58 -14.13 -15.40 -8.60
N PRO A 59 -14.75 -16.59 -8.50
CA PRO A 59 -14.05 -17.80 -8.06
C PRO A 59 -12.98 -18.21 -9.07
N VAL A 60 -11.92 -18.86 -8.61
CA VAL A 60 -10.87 -19.38 -9.49
C VAL A 60 -11.22 -20.81 -9.91
N PRO A 61 -11.36 -21.13 -11.21
CA PRO A 61 -11.82 -22.44 -11.67
C PRO A 61 -11.01 -23.65 -11.14
N ASP A 62 -9.71 -23.46 -10.94
CA ASP A 62 -8.79 -24.51 -10.48
C ASP A 62 -8.49 -24.43 -8.96
N SER A 63 -9.30 -23.70 -8.20
CA SER A 63 -9.10 -23.56 -6.75
C SER A 63 -10.37 -23.27 -5.95
N ASP A 64 -10.71 -24.18 -5.04
CA ASP A 64 -11.84 -24.03 -4.11
C ASP A 64 -11.58 -23.02 -2.98
N LYS A 65 -10.34 -22.50 -2.89
CA LYS A 65 -9.91 -21.59 -1.81
C LYS A 65 -9.71 -20.17 -2.28
N LEU A 66 -9.51 -19.95 -3.58
CA LEU A 66 -9.11 -18.66 -4.12
C LEU A 66 -10.26 -17.91 -4.77
N LEU A 67 -10.35 -16.63 -4.44
CA LEU A 67 -11.11 -15.64 -5.21
C LEU A 67 -10.11 -14.77 -5.98
N LYS A 68 -10.41 -14.50 -7.23
CA LYS A 68 -9.73 -13.52 -8.07
C LYS A 68 -10.56 -12.24 -8.09
N MET A 69 -9.90 -11.10 -7.97
CA MET A 69 -10.57 -9.82 -7.96
C MET A 69 -9.73 -8.73 -8.62
N THR A 70 -10.41 -7.70 -9.12
CA THR A 70 -9.76 -6.46 -9.55
C THR A 70 -10.02 -5.37 -8.52
N LEU A 71 -8.95 -4.68 -8.13
CA LEU A 71 -8.99 -3.64 -7.12
C LEU A 71 -8.69 -2.30 -7.78
N ASP A 72 -9.55 -1.31 -7.54
CA ASP A 72 -9.21 0.08 -7.75
C ASP A 72 -8.39 0.54 -6.54
N ILE A 73 -7.16 0.95 -6.80
CA ILE A 73 -6.20 1.35 -5.75
C ILE A 73 -6.06 2.87 -5.63
N GLY A 74 -6.93 3.60 -6.31
CA GLY A 74 -6.94 5.06 -6.38
C GLY A 74 -6.13 5.57 -7.56
N LYS A 75 -6.30 6.87 -7.86
CA LYS A 75 -5.62 7.57 -8.97
C LYS A 75 -5.85 6.93 -10.35
N GLY A 76 -6.96 6.19 -10.52
CA GLY A 76 -7.32 5.51 -11.77
C GLY A 76 -6.53 4.23 -12.05
N GLU A 77 -5.74 3.74 -11.10
CA GLU A 77 -4.99 2.49 -11.26
C GLU A 77 -5.82 1.28 -10.78
N ILE A 78 -5.90 0.25 -11.62
CA ILE A 78 -6.58 -1.01 -11.32
C ILE A 78 -5.54 -2.13 -11.29
N ARG A 79 -5.57 -2.96 -10.24
CA ARG A 79 -4.66 -4.11 -10.09
C ARG A 79 -5.41 -5.42 -9.96
N LEU A 80 -4.79 -6.48 -10.48
CA LEU A 80 -5.26 -7.85 -10.30
C LEU A 80 -4.76 -8.41 -8.96
N PHE A 81 -5.65 -9.11 -8.27
CA PHE A 81 -5.40 -9.67 -6.96
C PHE A 81 -6.08 -11.03 -6.81
N ALA A 82 -5.49 -11.91 -6.00
CA ALA A 82 -6.09 -13.18 -5.60
C ALA A 82 -5.91 -13.42 -4.10
N ALA A 83 -6.97 -13.91 -3.45
CA ALA A 83 -7.02 -14.17 -2.00
C ALA A 83 -7.59 -15.55 -1.68
N GLY A 84 -7.02 -16.19 -0.66
CA GLY A 84 -7.46 -17.48 -0.09
C GLY A 84 -8.70 -17.40 0.79
N ILE A 85 -9.75 -16.69 0.36
CA ILE A 85 -10.93 -16.38 1.18
C ILE A 85 -12.25 -16.94 0.64
N ALA A 86 -12.22 -17.81 -0.39
CA ALA A 86 -13.43 -18.33 -1.04
C ALA A 86 -14.34 -19.13 -0.09
N GLN A 87 -13.78 -19.70 0.97
CA GLN A 87 -14.52 -20.45 1.99
C GLN A 87 -15.27 -19.55 2.99
N TYR A 88 -14.94 -18.26 3.04
CA TYR A 88 -15.44 -17.30 4.04
C TYR A 88 -16.33 -16.22 3.44
N TYR A 89 -16.17 -15.91 2.15
CA TYR A 89 -16.90 -14.85 1.46
C TYR A 89 -17.36 -15.31 0.10
N LYS A 90 -18.57 -14.91 -0.29
CA LYS A 90 -19.03 -15.03 -1.66
C LYS A 90 -18.56 -13.81 -2.47
N PRO A 91 -18.31 -13.96 -3.78
CA PRO A 91 -17.91 -12.83 -4.62
C PRO A 91 -18.90 -11.66 -4.59
N GLU A 92 -20.20 -11.95 -4.56
CA GLU A 92 -21.29 -10.97 -4.51
C GLU A 92 -21.27 -10.07 -3.27
N ASP A 93 -20.77 -10.59 -2.13
CA ASP A 93 -20.68 -9.82 -0.88
C ASP A 93 -19.52 -8.83 -0.88
N LEU A 94 -18.54 -9.05 -1.76
CA LEU A 94 -17.28 -8.31 -1.83
C LEU A 94 -17.29 -7.20 -2.88
N ILE A 95 -18.03 -7.37 -3.98
CA ILE A 95 -18.07 -6.40 -5.06
C ILE A 95 -18.57 -5.04 -4.54
N GLY A 96 -17.85 -3.97 -4.87
CA GLY A 96 -18.15 -2.61 -4.46
C GLY A 96 -17.67 -2.25 -3.05
N LYS A 97 -17.29 -3.23 -2.22
CA LYS A 97 -16.76 -2.98 -0.88
C LYS A 97 -15.36 -2.38 -0.95
N LYS A 98 -15.08 -1.48 0.00
CA LYS A 98 -13.73 -1.02 0.29
C LYS A 98 -13.07 -1.94 1.31
N ILE A 99 -11.79 -2.23 1.10
CA ILE A 99 -10.93 -3.06 1.95
C ILE A 99 -9.58 -2.37 2.16
N VAL A 100 -8.76 -2.90 3.06
CA VAL A 100 -7.38 -2.44 3.24
C VAL A 100 -6.42 -3.41 2.54
N THR A 101 -5.47 -2.86 1.78
CA THR A 101 -4.47 -3.66 1.06
C THR A 101 -3.09 -3.04 1.07
N ILE A 102 -2.05 -3.87 1.03
CA ILE A 102 -0.66 -3.46 0.81
C ILE A 102 -0.27 -3.60 -0.66
N LEU A 103 0.36 -2.57 -1.22
CA LEU A 103 0.54 -2.40 -2.67
C LEU A 103 2.01 -2.46 -3.13
N ASN A 104 2.98 -2.42 -2.22
CA ASN A 104 4.41 -2.44 -2.53
C ASN A 104 5.11 -3.76 -2.14
N LEU A 105 4.34 -4.86 -2.12
CA LEU A 105 4.90 -6.21 -2.07
C LEU A 105 5.26 -6.69 -3.49
N PRO A 106 6.30 -7.53 -3.63
CA PRO A 106 6.61 -8.12 -4.92
C PRO A 106 5.46 -9.03 -5.39
N PRO A 107 5.13 -9.03 -6.69
CA PRO A 107 4.07 -9.89 -7.20
C PRO A 107 4.31 -11.35 -6.88
N ARG A 108 3.27 -12.06 -6.43
CA ARG A 108 3.35 -13.47 -6.04
C ARG A 108 2.52 -14.32 -7.00
N PRO A 109 3.10 -15.32 -7.67
CA PRO A 109 2.33 -16.28 -8.43
C PRO A 109 1.49 -17.14 -7.48
N MET A 110 0.21 -17.33 -7.84
CA MET A 110 -0.81 -18.10 -7.13
C MET A 110 -1.50 -19.04 -8.12
N CYS A 111 -2.29 -19.99 -7.60
CA CYS A 111 -3.03 -20.97 -8.40
C CYS A 111 -2.16 -21.63 -9.50
N ASN A 112 -1.13 -22.38 -9.10
CA ASN A 112 -0.20 -23.04 -10.03
C ASN A 112 0.50 -22.09 -11.04
N LYS A 113 0.68 -20.82 -10.67
CA LYS A 113 1.29 -19.73 -11.47
C LYS A 113 0.38 -19.14 -12.56
N THR A 114 -0.90 -19.49 -12.58
CA THR A 114 -1.87 -18.93 -13.54
C THR A 114 -2.30 -17.51 -13.19
N ILE A 115 -2.20 -17.11 -11.91
CA ILE A 115 -2.56 -15.76 -11.45
C ILE A 115 -1.37 -15.13 -10.74
N THR A 116 -0.98 -13.92 -11.13
CA THR A 116 0.04 -13.14 -10.43
C THR A 116 -0.63 -12.08 -9.58
N SER A 117 -0.61 -12.27 -8.26
CA SER A 117 -1.20 -11.33 -7.30
C SER A 117 -0.23 -10.19 -7.01
N ALA A 118 -0.65 -8.94 -7.27
CA ALA A 118 0.18 -7.74 -7.10
C ALA A 118 -0.23 -6.89 -5.87
N ALA A 119 -0.97 -7.48 -4.94
CA ALA A 119 -1.40 -6.88 -3.68
C ALA A 119 -1.63 -7.98 -2.63
N MET A 120 -1.85 -7.57 -1.38
CA MET A 120 -2.34 -8.43 -0.31
C MET A 120 -3.39 -7.66 0.49
N LEU A 121 -4.52 -8.29 0.81
CA LEU A 121 -5.52 -7.73 1.73
C LEU A 121 -5.19 -8.09 3.16
N PHE A 122 -5.77 -7.35 4.11
CA PHE A 122 -5.66 -7.66 5.52
C PHE A 122 -6.93 -8.37 6.02
N ALA A 123 -6.72 -9.46 6.75
CA ALA A 123 -7.78 -10.15 7.46
C ALA A 123 -7.34 -10.52 8.88
N GLY A 124 -8.27 -10.53 9.82
CA GLY A 124 -8.10 -11.19 11.10
C GLY A 124 -8.51 -12.65 11.00
N SER A 125 -7.81 -13.53 11.72
CA SER A 125 -8.26 -14.91 11.88
C SER A 125 -8.17 -15.38 13.32
N PHE A 126 -9.16 -16.17 13.74
CA PHE A 126 -9.23 -16.76 15.08
C PHE A 126 -9.84 -18.15 15.03
N GLY A 127 -9.63 -18.92 16.11
CA GLY A 127 -9.99 -20.33 16.17
C GLY A 127 -9.01 -21.25 15.44
N GLU A 128 -9.25 -22.55 15.53
CA GLU A 128 -8.43 -23.59 14.92
C GLU A 128 -9.26 -24.38 13.90
N GLU A 129 -8.58 -25.01 12.94
CA GLU A 129 -9.22 -25.91 11.99
C GLU A 129 -9.95 -27.04 12.73
N PRO A 130 -11.18 -27.42 12.32
CA PRO A 130 -11.92 -26.97 11.13
C PRO A 130 -12.81 -25.73 11.35
N ASN A 131 -12.83 -25.16 12.55
CA ASN A 131 -13.71 -24.05 12.94
C ASN A 131 -13.03 -22.68 12.83
N ARG A 132 -11.93 -22.59 12.05
CA ARG A 132 -11.21 -21.35 11.84
C ARG A 132 -12.13 -20.32 11.20
N VAL A 133 -12.10 -19.09 11.70
CA VAL A 133 -12.86 -17.96 11.14
C VAL A 133 -11.89 -16.93 10.58
N VAL A 134 -12.19 -16.39 9.42
CA VAL A 134 -11.42 -15.31 8.76
C VAL A 134 -12.33 -14.14 8.45
N LYS A 135 -11.92 -12.94 8.88
CA LYS A 135 -12.70 -11.71 8.77
C LYS A 135 -11.87 -10.60 8.16
N LEU A 136 -12.36 -9.99 7.08
CA LEU A 136 -11.64 -8.94 6.39
C LEU A 136 -11.60 -7.64 7.22
N CYS A 137 -10.53 -6.88 7.03
CA CYS A 137 -10.43 -5.52 7.56
C CYS A 137 -11.19 -4.54 6.65
N PHE A 138 -12.28 -3.98 7.16
CA PHE A 138 -13.14 -3.04 6.43
C PHE A 138 -12.93 -1.61 6.94
N PRO A 139 -12.45 -0.69 6.09
CA PRO A 139 -12.49 0.74 6.38
C PRO A 139 -13.93 1.28 6.26
N ASP A 140 -14.16 2.46 6.83
CA ASP A 140 -15.40 3.21 6.59
C ASP A 140 -15.62 3.45 5.09
N GLN A 141 -16.84 3.18 4.62
CA GLN A 141 -17.14 3.21 3.19
C GLN A 141 -17.16 4.62 2.58
N GLY A 142 -17.16 5.67 3.40
CA GLY A 142 -17.03 7.06 2.96
C GLY A 142 -15.59 7.49 2.67
N ILE A 143 -14.58 6.71 3.05
CA ILE A 143 -13.17 7.05 2.81
C ILE A 143 -12.84 6.92 1.32
N GLU A 144 -12.10 7.88 0.76
CA GLU A 144 -11.70 7.85 -0.65
C GLU A 144 -10.79 6.67 -0.98
N VAL A 145 -10.95 6.09 -2.17
CA VAL A 145 -10.09 5.02 -2.66
C VAL A 145 -8.68 5.56 -2.89
N GLY A 146 -7.67 4.81 -2.46
CA GLY A 146 -6.27 5.23 -2.44
C GLY A 146 -5.87 6.01 -1.19
N THR A 147 -6.79 6.29 -0.26
CA THR A 147 -6.45 6.88 1.04
C THR A 147 -5.49 5.97 1.79
N ARG A 148 -4.40 6.55 2.30
CA ARG A 148 -3.39 5.80 3.03
C ARG A 148 -3.83 5.50 4.45
N VAL A 149 -3.43 4.31 4.93
CA VAL A 149 -3.60 3.91 6.32
C VAL A 149 -2.40 4.41 7.12
N VAL A 150 -2.67 5.10 8.22
CA VAL A 150 -1.66 5.72 9.09
C VAL A 150 -1.92 5.36 10.55
N PRO A 151 -0.89 5.18 11.39
CA PRO A 151 -1.08 5.04 12.83
C PRO A 151 -1.59 6.36 13.45
N GLU A 152 -2.54 6.26 14.38
CA GLU A 152 -3.11 7.40 15.09
C GLU A 152 -2.02 8.21 15.81
N GLY A 153 -2.01 9.54 15.59
CA GLY A 153 -1.04 10.45 16.18
C GLY A 153 0.31 10.52 15.46
N PHE A 154 0.47 9.84 14.31
CA PHE A 154 1.71 9.83 13.56
C PHE A 154 1.51 10.31 12.11
N GLU A 155 2.40 11.20 11.66
CA GLU A 155 2.54 11.53 10.25
C GLU A 155 3.59 10.60 9.62
N ILE A 156 3.20 9.90 8.54
CA ILE A 156 4.09 8.96 7.86
C ILE A 156 4.47 9.45 6.45
N PRO A 157 5.77 9.44 6.10
CA PRO A 157 6.23 9.82 4.76
C PRO A 157 5.76 8.81 3.71
N GLU A 158 5.64 9.21 2.45
CA GLU A 158 5.31 8.29 1.33
C GLU A 158 6.18 7.03 1.36
N ALA A 159 5.55 5.87 1.09
CA ALA A 159 6.25 4.60 1.11
C ALA A 159 7.22 4.52 -0.09
N ASP A 160 8.43 4.03 0.14
CA ASP A 160 9.44 3.83 -0.89
C ASP A 160 9.87 2.35 -1.03
N GLY A 161 10.15 1.95 -2.27
CA GLY A 161 10.66 0.62 -2.58
C GLY A 161 9.74 -0.54 -2.19
N SER A 162 10.36 -1.72 -2.04
CA SER A 162 9.65 -2.97 -1.71
C SER A 162 9.56 -3.19 -0.21
N ALA A 163 8.34 -3.44 0.28
CA ALA A 163 8.11 -3.66 1.71
C ALA A 163 8.36 -5.10 2.19
N LYS A 164 8.71 -6.08 1.33
CA LYS A 164 8.69 -7.52 1.71
C LYS A 164 9.33 -7.83 3.07
N LYS A 165 10.59 -7.47 3.27
CA LYS A 165 11.35 -7.76 4.51
C LYS A 165 10.85 -6.96 5.71
N VAL A 166 10.31 -5.77 5.46
CA VAL A 166 9.82 -4.87 6.51
C VAL A 166 8.43 -5.32 6.96
N PHE A 167 7.58 -5.70 6.00
CA PHE A 167 6.24 -6.19 6.22
C PHE A 167 6.22 -7.48 7.05
N GLU A 168 7.17 -8.40 6.84
CA GLU A 168 7.34 -9.59 7.69
C GLU A 168 7.53 -9.25 9.19
N LYS A 169 8.11 -8.09 9.50
CA LYS A 169 8.28 -7.59 10.87
C LYS A 169 7.09 -6.76 11.35
N VAL A 170 6.43 -6.05 10.44
CA VAL A 170 5.27 -5.22 10.75
C VAL A 170 4.04 -6.09 11.03
N VAL A 171 3.82 -7.13 10.22
CA VAL A 171 2.62 -7.97 10.30
C VAL A 171 2.46 -8.63 11.67
N VAL A 172 3.56 -9.02 12.32
CA VAL A 172 3.51 -9.62 13.67
C VAL A 172 3.05 -8.65 14.76
N LEU A 173 3.07 -7.34 14.48
CA LEU A 173 2.61 -6.29 15.39
C LEU A 173 1.17 -5.87 15.11
N LEU A 174 0.60 -6.35 13.99
CA LEU A 174 -0.78 -6.05 13.61
C LEU A 174 -1.74 -6.97 14.37
N LYS A 175 -2.61 -6.33 15.16
CA LYS A 175 -3.57 -7.01 16.03
C LYS A 175 -4.91 -6.31 16.03
N SER A 176 -5.97 -7.06 16.31
CA SER A 176 -7.27 -6.50 16.68
C SER A 176 -7.27 -6.01 18.13
N LYS A 177 -7.94 -4.90 18.37
CA LYS A 177 -8.32 -4.43 19.71
C LYS A 177 -9.58 -3.60 19.59
N ASP A 178 -10.59 -3.83 20.43
CA ASP A 178 -11.88 -3.16 20.34
C ASP A 178 -12.51 -3.28 18.93
N GLN A 179 -12.33 -4.42 18.26
CA GLN A 179 -12.74 -4.68 16.87
C GLN A 179 -12.14 -3.71 15.83
N VAL A 180 -11.01 -3.07 16.12
CA VAL A 180 -10.27 -2.25 15.16
C VAL A 180 -8.86 -2.76 14.91
N MET A 181 -8.32 -2.45 13.74
CA MET A 181 -6.94 -2.75 13.37
C MET A 181 -5.96 -1.84 14.12
N THR A 182 -4.97 -2.44 14.79
CA THR A 182 -3.94 -1.72 15.54
C THR A 182 -2.54 -2.21 15.18
N ILE A 183 -1.53 -1.36 15.39
CA ILE A 183 -0.11 -1.71 15.35
C ILE A 183 0.53 -1.35 16.68
N GLY A 184 1.10 -2.32 17.39
CA GLY A 184 1.74 -2.05 18.69
C GLY A 184 0.80 -1.34 19.70
N GLY A 185 -0.51 -1.59 19.62
CA GLY A 185 -1.53 -0.94 20.44
C GLY A 185 -2.02 0.43 19.95
N VAL A 186 -1.41 0.99 18.90
CA VAL A 186 -1.84 2.24 18.25
C VAL A 186 -2.88 1.93 17.19
N LYS A 187 -4.01 2.65 17.17
CA LYS A 187 -5.07 2.45 16.17
C LYS A 187 -4.58 2.82 14.77
N LEU A 188 -4.97 2.04 13.77
CA LEU A 188 -4.76 2.40 12.37
C LEU A 188 -5.98 3.13 11.82
N LEU A 189 -5.72 4.27 11.20
CA LEU A 189 -6.72 5.18 10.66
C LEU A 189 -6.53 5.37 9.16
N ALA A 190 -7.64 5.55 8.43
CA ALA A 190 -7.64 6.04 7.06
C ALA A 190 -8.63 7.21 6.97
N GLY A 191 -8.16 8.36 6.48
CA GLY A 191 -8.98 9.58 6.44
C GLY A 191 -9.51 9.99 7.82
N GLY A 192 -8.73 9.73 8.88
CA GLY A 192 -9.12 10.01 10.27
C GLY A 192 -10.13 9.03 10.90
N LYS A 193 -10.51 7.96 10.18
CA LYS A 193 -11.47 6.96 10.66
C LYS A 193 -10.81 5.59 10.85
N THR A 194 -11.32 4.80 11.77
CA THR A 194 -10.80 3.46 12.11
C THR A 194 -11.08 2.43 11.02
N ILE A 195 -10.25 1.39 10.98
CA ILE A 195 -10.47 0.18 10.18
C ILE A 195 -11.04 -0.90 11.08
N SER A 196 -12.25 -1.35 10.76
CA SER A 196 -12.98 -2.37 11.53
C SER A 196 -12.56 -3.79 11.16
N VAL A 197 -12.55 -4.69 12.15
CA VAL A 197 -12.32 -6.12 11.97
C VAL A 197 -13.07 -6.89 13.06
N ASP A 198 -14.00 -7.76 12.64
CA ASP A 198 -14.89 -8.52 13.52
C ASP A 198 -14.22 -9.82 14.01
N VAL A 199 -13.19 -9.68 14.83
CA VAL A 199 -12.48 -10.79 15.48
C VAL A 199 -12.22 -10.45 16.95
N PRO A 200 -12.02 -11.43 17.83
CA PRO A 200 -11.66 -11.20 19.22
C PRO A 200 -10.41 -10.34 19.34
N ASP A 201 -10.27 -9.62 20.44
CA ASP A 201 -9.06 -8.85 20.75
C ASP A 201 -7.81 -9.74 20.75
N ASP A 202 -6.67 -9.13 20.42
CA ASP A 202 -5.36 -9.78 20.27
C ASP A 202 -5.24 -10.79 19.12
N SER A 203 -6.27 -10.94 18.28
CA SER A 203 -6.18 -11.75 17.06
C SER A 203 -5.17 -11.14 16.08
N HIS A 204 -4.39 -12.00 15.43
CA HIS A 204 -3.42 -11.60 14.42
C HIS A 204 -4.10 -11.12 13.14
N LEU A 205 -3.59 -10.02 12.56
CA LEU A 205 -4.08 -9.44 11.32
C LEU A 205 -3.00 -9.51 10.22
N GLY A 206 -3.29 -10.14 9.09
CA GLY A 206 -2.35 -10.31 7.98
C GLY A 206 -2.96 -10.89 6.72
#